data_AF-K0IIH3-F1
#
_entry.id   AF-K0IIH3-F1
#
_cell.length_a   1.000
_cell.length_b   1.000
_cell.length_c   1.000
_cell.angle_alpha   90.00
_cell.angle_beta   90.00
_cell.angle_gamma   90.00
#
_symmetry.space_group_name_H-M   'P 1'
#
loop_
_entity.id
_entity.type
_entity.pdbx_description
1 polymer ?
#
loop_
_entity_poly.entity_id
_entity_poly.type
_entity_poly.pdbx_seq_one_letter_code
_entity_poly.pdbx_strand_id
1 'polypeptide(L)'
;MVDTIRTIKLLGKWSTNRAIGRRRPIIAVFSMTHYCNFYCPMCPFGDSDKEGQMKLVRSRDLTTEQWKAIFDKVSKHCVWSIIEGGEPTSRPDFMELVKYLHSIKMPVTLITNCSLLHTIDLDELKKYIQFITCSVDSTYEEPYCKVRGVTPQVFKRVTDNVRLLTDHKVPHYFNSVITKYNTQEFIDQTYFDRARELGANAVSLTFVEDRSDVNYSLLPDSKTMKEVCESVLDYMKKPGSLPLMIPPEYFQQIIEHGQTLFDECGVWKSVFVNGNGTVMVPCWKFNSPENVYSLLEKSVDEIWDAPQWDIARTCHDCKVLGCIWYSSQPVITFAKNYMRGLGRIIGQKSPELAEAVS
;
A
#
# COMPACT_ATOMS: atom_id res chain seq x y z
N MET A 1 -9.36 6.04 -17.16
CA MET A 1 -8.47 5.57 -18.25
C MET A 1 -7.09 6.14 -18.01
N VAL A 2 -6.03 5.32 -18.00
CA VAL A 2 -4.64 5.79 -17.79
C VAL A 2 -4.21 6.59 -19.01
N ASP A 3 -3.68 7.80 -18.82
CA ASP A 3 -3.15 8.61 -19.92
C ASP A 3 -1.77 8.07 -20.33
N THR A 4 -1.76 7.28 -21.40
CA THR A 4 -0.56 6.62 -21.92
C THR A 4 0.51 7.63 -22.34
N ILE A 5 0.14 8.77 -22.93
CA ILE A 5 1.10 9.77 -23.41
C ILE A 5 1.78 10.45 -22.21
N ARG A 6 1.01 10.87 -21.21
CA ARG A 6 1.53 11.42 -19.95
C ARG A 6 2.47 10.41 -19.27
N THR A 7 2.06 9.15 -19.22
CA THR A 7 2.82 8.07 -18.57
C THR A 7 4.16 7.86 -19.26
N ILE A 8 4.18 7.71 -20.60
CA ILE A 8 5.43 7.54 -21.38
C ILE A 8 6.37 8.74 -21.18
N LYS A 9 5.85 9.97 -21.20
CA LYS A 9 6.67 11.18 -20.97
C LYS A 9 7.32 11.19 -19.59
N LEU A 10 6.55 10.86 -18.54
CA LEU A 10 7.06 10.81 -17.16
C LEU A 10 8.08 9.68 -16.97
N LEU A 11 7.80 8.49 -17.51
CA LEU A 11 8.75 7.37 -17.48
C LEU A 11 10.04 7.67 -18.24
N GLY A 12 9.94 8.35 -19.39
CA GLY A 12 11.09 8.81 -20.16
C GLY A 12 11.94 9.79 -19.35
N LYS A 13 11.31 10.83 -18.79
CA LYS A 13 11.99 11.79 -17.90
C LYS A 13 12.62 11.11 -16.68
N TRP A 14 11.92 10.17 -16.07
CA TRP A 14 12.42 9.41 -14.91
C TRP A 14 13.65 8.57 -15.29
N SER A 15 13.61 7.88 -16.43
CA SER A 15 14.72 7.08 -16.95
C SER A 15 15.94 7.94 -17.28
N THR A 16 15.75 9.10 -17.91
CA THR A 16 16.83 10.07 -18.15
C THR A 16 17.46 10.56 -16.85
N ASN A 17 16.65 10.90 -15.83
CA ASN A 17 17.17 11.29 -14.52
C ASN A 17 18.00 10.17 -13.89
N ARG A 18 17.52 8.92 -13.94
CA ARG A 18 18.26 7.78 -13.39
C ARG A 18 19.58 7.56 -14.13
N ALA A 19 19.62 7.73 -15.45
CA ALA A 19 20.85 7.58 -16.25
C ALA A 19 21.93 8.59 -15.87
N ILE A 20 21.55 9.79 -15.41
CA ILE A 20 22.49 10.81 -14.91
C ILE A 20 22.66 10.78 -13.37
N GLY A 21 22.23 9.70 -12.72
CA GLY A 21 22.39 9.50 -11.28
C GLY A 21 21.41 10.26 -10.36
N ARG A 22 20.41 10.96 -10.91
CA ARG A 22 19.39 11.67 -10.14
C ARG A 22 18.26 10.73 -9.70
N ARG A 23 17.91 10.77 -8.42
CA ARG A 23 16.72 10.09 -7.86
C ARG A 23 15.50 10.98 -8.08
N ARG A 24 14.38 10.39 -8.50
CA ARG A 24 13.08 11.05 -8.57
C ARG A 24 11.96 10.06 -8.22
N PRO A 25 10.87 10.51 -7.58
CA PRO A 25 9.75 9.64 -7.27
C PRO A 25 8.99 9.33 -8.56
N ILE A 26 8.33 8.18 -8.56
CA ILE A 26 7.47 7.72 -9.66
C ILE A 26 6.10 7.28 -9.14
N ILE A 27 5.97 6.95 -7.86
CA ILE A 27 4.72 6.63 -7.18
C ILE A 27 4.44 7.70 -6.11
N ALA A 28 3.19 8.15 -6.02
CA ALA A 28 2.71 9.00 -4.94
C ALA A 28 1.91 8.17 -3.95
N VAL A 29 2.15 8.38 -2.66
CA VAL A 29 1.39 7.80 -1.55
C VAL A 29 0.87 8.96 -0.70
N PHE A 30 -0.44 9.11 -0.64
CA PHE A 30 -1.10 10.19 0.06
C PHE A 30 -1.79 9.63 1.30
N SER A 31 -1.19 9.89 2.46
CA SER A 31 -1.78 9.60 3.76
C SER A 31 -2.74 10.74 4.12
N MET A 32 -4.02 10.56 3.77
CA MET A 32 -4.98 11.66 3.65
C MET A 32 -5.42 12.27 4.98
N THR A 33 -5.31 11.52 6.07
CA THR A 33 -5.73 11.97 7.39
C THR A 33 -4.93 11.27 8.49
N HIS A 34 -4.79 11.93 9.64
CA HIS A 34 -4.22 11.28 10.83
C HIS A 34 -5.25 10.45 11.60
N TYR A 35 -6.55 10.52 11.28
CA TYR A 35 -7.59 9.76 11.99
C TYR A 35 -7.80 8.39 11.37
N CYS A 36 -7.79 7.35 12.21
CA CYS A 36 -8.27 6.02 11.85
C CYS A 36 -9.30 5.54 12.88
N ASN A 37 -10.34 4.86 12.42
CA ASN A 37 -11.34 4.27 13.30
C ASN A 37 -10.93 2.89 13.89
N PHE A 38 -9.73 2.39 13.57
CA PHE A 38 -9.17 1.13 14.08
C PHE A 38 -8.04 1.37 15.09
N TYR A 39 -7.60 0.32 15.79
CA TYR A 39 -6.62 0.39 16.89
C TYR A 39 -5.45 -0.60 16.69
N CYS A 40 -5.02 -0.77 15.44
CA CYS A 40 -4.06 -1.80 15.09
C CYS A 40 -2.70 -1.55 15.79
N PRO A 41 -2.18 -2.46 16.64
CA PRO A 41 -0.97 -2.21 17.43
C PRO A 41 0.29 -1.96 16.59
N MET A 42 0.39 -2.56 15.40
CA MET A 42 1.51 -2.32 14.46
C MET A 42 1.47 -0.96 13.76
N CYS A 43 0.37 -0.20 13.86
CA CYS A 43 0.13 0.96 13.01
C CYS A 43 0.28 2.26 13.80
N PRO A 44 0.96 3.31 13.28
CA PRO A 44 1.01 4.62 13.92
C PRO A 44 -0.37 5.27 14.07
N PHE A 45 -1.34 4.94 13.21
CA PHE A 45 -2.72 5.43 13.31
C PHE A 45 -3.61 4.60 14.26
N GLY A 46 -3.10 3.49 14.80
CA GLY A 46 -3.80 2.61 15.73
C GLY A 46 -3.88 3.14 17.17
N ASP A 47 -3.80 4.45 17.37
CA ASP A 47 -3.83 5.10 18.69
C ASP A 47 -5.19 4.92 19.37
N SER A 48 -5.18 4.67 20.68
CA SER A 48 -6.38 4.61 21.51
C SER A 48 -6.94 5.99 21.81
N ASP A 49 -6.13 7.06 21.79
CA ASP A 49 -6.59 8.43 21.95
C ASP A 49 -7.21 9.00 20.67
N LYS A 50 -8.45 8.57 20.39
CA LYS A 50 -9.21 9.04 19.22
C LYS A 50 -9.58 10.52 19.31
N GLU A 51 -9.76 11.08 20.50
CA GLU A 51 -10.01 12.51 20.64
C GLU A 51 -8.74 13.31 20.32
N GLY A 52 -7.57 12.84 20.75
CA GLY A 52 -6.26 13.36 20.35
C GLY A 52 -6.07 13.33 18.85
N GLN A 53 -6.38 12.21 18.19
CA GLN A 53 -6.36 12.13 16.72
C GLN A 53 -7.31 13.16 16.08
N MET A 54 -8.53 13.32 16.58
CA MET A 54 -9.46 14.31 16.04
C MET A 54 -8.98 15.75 16.24
N LYS A 55 -8.33 16.07 17.36
CA LYS A 55 -7.66 17.36 17.57
C LYS A 55 -6.51 17.56 16.58
N LEU A 56 -5.73 16.52 16.31
CA LEU A 56 -4.66 16.55 15.32
C LEU A 56 -5.22 16.80 13.92
N VAL A 57 -6.28 16.10 13.52
CA VAL A 57 -6.99 16.34 12.24
C VAL A 57 -7.41 17.80 12.13
N ARG A 58 -8.14 18.34 13.12
CA ARG A 58 -8.64 19.73 13.08
C ARG A 58 -7.54 20.77 12.99
N SER A 59 -6.36 20.49 13.56
CA SER A 59 -5.26 21.46 13.66
C SER A 59 -4.16 21.30 12.62
N ARG A 60 -4.01 20.11 12.03
CA ARG A 60 -2.88 19.76 11.17
C ARG A 60 -3.26 19.11 9.86
N ASP A 61 -4.43 18.48 9.71
CA ASP A 61 -4.79 17.90 8.41
C ASP A 61 -4.98 19.00 7.37
N LEU A 62 -4.54 18.71 6.15
CA LEU A 62 -4.72 19.57 5.01
C LEU A 62 -6.21 19.68 4.66
N THR A 63 -6.59 20.90 4.29
CA THR A 63 -7.87 21.17 3.65
C THR A 63 -7.95 20.54 2.27
N THR A 64 -9.16 20.45 1.72
CA THR A 64 -9.40 19.95 0.36
C THR A 64 -8.56 20.68 -0.69
N GLU A 65 -8.48 22.02 -0.60
CA GLU A 65 -7.71 22.84 -1.56
C GLU A 65 -6.20 22.65 -1.41
N GLN A 66 -5.71 22.48 -0.18
CA GLN A 66 -4.30 22.15 0.04
C GLN A 66 -3.93 20.78 -0.53
N TRP A 67 -4.81 19.78 -0.39
CA TRP A 67 -4.63 18.48 -1.02
C TRP A 67 -4.59 18.58 -2.55
N LYS A 68 -5.52 19.32 -3.16
CA LYS A 68 -5.53 19.57 -4.62
C LYS A 68 -4.21 20.20 -5.09
N ALA A 69 -3.71 21.21 -4.38
CA ALA A 69 -2.44 21.84 -4.69
C ALA A 69 -1.24 20.87 -4.58
N ILE A 70 -1.25 19.97 -3.59
CA ILE A 70 -0.26 18.90 -3.47
C ILE A 70 -0.37 17.92 -4.64
N PHE A 71 -1.58 17.51 -5.01
CA PHE A 71 -1.81 16.61 -6.14
C PHE A 71 -1.26 17.20 -7.45
N ASP A 72 -1.48 18.48 -7.70
CA ASP A 72 -0.92 19.17 -8.87
C ASP A 72 0.61 19.23 -8.85
N LYS A 73 1.20 19.44 -7.67
CA LYS A 73 2.66 19.46 -7.51
C LYS A 73 3.26 18.08 -7.76
N VAL A 74 2.71 17.04 -7.13
CA VAL A 74 3.22 15.67 -7.18
C VAL A 74 2.93 14.99 -8.53
N SER A 75 1.83 15.34 -9.20
CA SER A 75 1.44 14.75 -10.49
C SER A 75 2.38 15.07 -11.65
N LYS A 76 3.27 16.05 -11.48
CA LYS A 76 4.34 16.37 -12.44
C LYS A 76 5.51 15.38 -12.41
N HIS A 77 5.55 14.50 -11.40
CA HIS A 77 6.63 13.55 -11.17
C HIS A 77 6.15 12.09 -11.16
N CYS A 78 4.98 11.83 -10.57
CA CYS A 78 4.49 10.47 -10.35
C CYS A 78 3.52 10.02 -11.44
N VAL A 79 3.59 8.74 -11.81
CA VAL A 79 2.69 8.11 -12.80
C VAL A 79 1.48 7.43 -12.16
N TRP A 80 1.52 7.21 -10.85
CA TRP A 80 0.48 6.52 -10.08
C TRP A 80 0.32 7.16 -8.70
N SER A 81 -0.90 7.15 -8.16
CA SER A 81 -1.19 7.55 -6.80
C SER A 81 -1.87 6.44 -6.00
N ILE A 82 -1.48 6.35 -4.74
CA ILE A 82 -2.06 5.48 -3.73
C ILE A 82 -2.65 6.40 -2.66
N ILE A 83 -3.94 6.28 -2.41
CA ILE A 83 -4.64 6.95 -1.33
C ILE A 83 -4.68 6.00 -0.14
N GLU A 84 -4.17 6.46 1.01
CA GLU A 84 -4.17 5.76 2.29
C GLU A 84 -4.30 6.78 3.43
N GLY A 85 -3.78 6.45 4.62
CA GLY A 85 -3.61 7.38 5.73
C GLY A 85 -4.79 7.42 6.67
N GLY A 86 -4.50 7.20 7.95
CA GLY A 86 -5.53 6.88 8.92
C GLY A 86 -6.50 5.86 8.33
N GLU A 87 -7.78 6.25 8.20
CA GLU A 87 -8.70 5.67 7.24
C GLU A 87 -9.18 6.75 6.25
N PRO A 88 -8.77 6.72 4.97
CA PRO A 88 -9.09 7.81 4.02
C PRO A 88 -10.60 7.95 3.77
N THR A 89 -11.36 6.86 3.84
CA THR A 89 -12.83 6.89 3.63
C THR A 89 -13.59 7.54 4.78
N SER A 90 -12.92 7.86 5.90
CA SER A 90 -13.50 8.63 7.00
C SER A 90 -13.58 10.14 6.72
N ARG A 91 -12.86 10.63 5.70
CA ARG A 91 -12.88 12.04 5.33
C ARG A 91 -14.21 12.43 4.65
N PRO A 92 -14.85 13.54 5.06
CA PRO A 92 -16.06 14.02 4.38
C PRO A 92 -15.87 14.36 2.90
N ASP A 93 -14.66 14.80 2.53
CA ASP A 93 -14.28 15.21 1.17
C ASP A 93 -13.57 14.10 0.36
N PHE A 94 -13.58 12.85 0.84
CA PHE A 94 -12.88 11.73 0.20
C PHE A 94 -13.21 11.57 -1.30
N MET A 95 -14.49 11.54 -1.64
CA MET A 95 -14.94 11.38 -3.03
C MET A 95 -14.54 12.57 -3.92
N GLU A 96 -14.50 13.78 -3.37
CA GLU A 96 -14.06 14.97 -4.10
C GLU A 96 -12.58 14.88 -4.46
N LEU A 97 -11.74 14.45 -3.52
CA LEU A 97 -10.30 14.32 -3.71
C LEU A 97 -9.95 13.21 -4.71
N VAL A 98 -10.68 12.08 -4.67
CA VAL A 98 -10.55 11.01 -5.67
C VAL A 98 -10.92 11.50 -7.07
N LYS A 99 -12.04 12.23 -7.20
CA LYS A 99 -12.48 12.84 -8.47
C LYS A 99 -11.45 13.84 -9.00
N TYR A 100 -10.82 14.61 -8.11
CA TYR A 100 -9.79 15.57 -8.51
C TYR A 100 -8.55 14.88 -9.09
N LEU A 101 -8.01 13.86 -8.40
CA LEU A 101 -6.88 13.07 -8.91
C LEU A 101 -7.17 12.46 -10.29
N HIS A 102 -8.39 11.94 -10.49
CA HIS A 102 -8.81 11.44 -11.79
C HIS A 102 -8.87 12.57 -12.85
N SER A 103 -9.36 13.76 -12.48
CA SER A 103 -9.46 14.90 -13.40
C SER A 103 -8.10 15.35 -13.94
N ILE A 104 -7.06 15.31 -13.11
CA ILE A 104 -5.67 15.63 -13.49
C ILE A 104 -4.92 14.42 -14.10
N LYS A 105 -5.66 13.38 -14.50
CA LYS A 105 -5.15 12.16 -15.15
C LYS A 105 -4.12 11.39 -14.32
N MET A 106 -4.26 11.44 -12.99
CA MET A 106 -3.50 10.60 -12.08
C MET A 106 -4.28 9.32 -11.77
N PRO A 107 -3.75 8.13 -12.08
CA PRO A 107 -4.33 6.86 -11.63
C PRO A 107 -4.35 6.77 -10.11
N VAL A 108 -5.43 6.24 -9.55
CA VAL A 108 -5.71 6.12 -8.12
C VAL A 108 -5.93 4.66 -7.73
N THR A 109 -5.17 4.20 -6.75
CA THR A 109 -5.47 3.03 -5.93
C THR A 109 -5.91 3.49 -4.54
N LEU A 110 -6.90 2.84 -3.96
CA LEU A 110 -7.32 3.08 -2.58
C LEU A 110 -6.83 1.94 -1.67
N ILE A 111 -6.14 2.27 -0.58
CA ILE A 111 -5.94 1.36 0.56
C ILE A 111 -6.92 1.75 1.66
N THR A 112 -7.69 0.78 2.15
CA THR A 112 -8.70 1.01 3.19
C THR A 112 -8.83 -0.20 4.11
N ASN A 113 -9.26 0.02 5.35
CA ASN A 113 -9.69 -1.02 6.28
C ASN A 113 -11.09 -1.59 5.94
N CYS A 114 -11.73 -1.08 4.90
CA CYS A 114 -13.02 -1.50 4.36
C CYS A 114 -14.24 -1.25 5.27
N SER A 115 -14.06 -0.79 6.52
CA SER A 115 -15.13 -0.72 7.51
C SER A 115 -16.21 0.34 7.21
N LEU A 116 -15.90 1.32 6.35
CA LEU A 116 -16.79 2.41 5.96
C LEU A 116 -17.28 2.32 4.51
N LEU A 117 -16.96 1.25 3.76
CA LEU A 117 -17.34 1.19 2.33
C LEU A 117 -18.85 1.23 2.10
N HIS A 118 -19.66 0.72 3.02
CA HIS A 118 -21.13 0.86 2.98
C HIS A 118 -21.63 2.31 2.99
N THR A 119 -20.81 3.30 3.36
CA THR A 119 -21.18 4.72 3.34
C THR A 119 -20.73 5.42 2.05
N ILE A 120 -20.07 4.70 1.13
CA ILE A 120 -19.54 5.24 -0.12
C ILE A 120 -20.36 4.70 -1.29
N ASP A 121 -20.68 5.56 -2.25
CA ASP A 121 -21.23 5.12 -3.53
C ASP A 121 -20.14 4.40 -4.35
N LEU A 122 -20.17 3.06 -4.31
CA LEU A 122 -19.19 2.21 -4.98
C LEU A 122 -19.32 2.25 -6.51
N ASP A 123 -20.53 2.47 -7.04
CA ASP A 123 -20.76 2.59 -8.48
C ASP A 123 -20.21 3.89 -9.05
N GLU A 124 -20.22 4.95 -8.24
CA GLU A 124 -19.54 6.18 -8.55
C GLU A 124 -18.02 6.06 -8.35
N LEU A 125 -17.56 5.51 -7.22
CA LEU A 125 -16.14 5.37 -6.90
C LEU A 125 -15.37 4.61 -8.00
N LYS A 126 -15.91 3.49 -8.49
CA LYS A 126 -15.24 2.62 -9.47
C LYS A 126 -14.96 3.30 -10.82
N LYS A 127 -15.58 4.44 -11.11
CA LYS A 127 -15.29 5.25 -12.31
C LYS A 127 -13.93 5.94 -12.22
N TYR A 128 -13.43 6.18 -11.01
CA TYR A 128 -12.25 7.01 -10.76
C TYR A 128 -11.04 6.21 -10.29
N ILE A 129 -11.25 5.11 -9.58
CA ILE A 129 -10.17 4.26 -9.05
C ILE A 129 -9.84 3.09 -10.00
N GLN A 130 -8.63 2.57 -9.88
CA GLN A 130 -8.19 1.41 -10.67
C GLN A 130 -8.52 0.11 -9.96
N PHE A 131 -8.27 0.06 -8.66
CA PHE A 131 -8.63 -1.04 -7.76
C PHE A 131 -8.55 -0.59 -6.29
N ILE A 132 -9.15 -1.39 -5.41
CA ILE A 132 -9.08 -1.23 -3.95
C ILE A 132 -8.19 -2.32 -3.34
N THR A 133 -7.27 -1.90 -2.49
CA THR A 133 -6.49 -2.75 -1.61
C THR A 133 -7.22 -2.86 -0.27
N CYS A 134 -7.77 -4.04 0.00
CA CYS A 134 -8.53 -4.31 1.22
C CYS A 134 -7.58 -4.81 2.30
N SER A 135 -7.59 -4.14 3.45
CA SER A 135 -6.70 -4.49 4.56
C SER A 135 -7.31 -5.64 5.38
N VAL A 136 -7.02 -6.87 4.97
CA VAL A 136 -7.59 -8.11 5.52
C VAL A 136 -6.47 -9.01 6.00
N ASP A 137 -6.04 -8.86 7.25
CA ASP A 137 -4.88 -9.62 7.76
C ASP A 137 -5.21 -11.05 8.15
N SER A 138 -6.48 -11.35 8.34
CA SER A 138 -6.97 -12.67 8.71
C SER A 138 -8.38 -12.84 8.17
N THR A 139 -8.73 -14.08 7.83
CA THR A 139 -10.07 -14.48 7.40
C THR A 139 -10.90 -15.09 8.53
N TYR A 140 -10.35 -15.11 9.75
CA TYR A 140 -10.98 -15.57 10.97
C TYR A 140 -11.12 -14.40 11.96
N GLU A 141 -12.22 -14.42 12.71
CA GLU A 141 -12.61 -13.29 13.56
C GLU A 141 -11.58 -12.98 14.65
N GLU A 142 -11.19 -13.98 15.44
CA GLU A 142 -10.30 -13.79 16.59
C GLU A 142 -8.93 -13.22 16.19
N PRO A 143 -8.15 -13.86 15.29
CA PRO A 143 -6.89 -13.30 14.81
C PRO A 143 -7.08 -11.93 14.14
N TYR A 144 -8.12 -11.71 13.33
CA TYR A 144 -8.38 -10.38 12.75
C TYR A 144 -8.56 -9.31 13.83
N CYS A 145 -9.39 -9.58 14.84
CA CYS A 145 -9.65 -8.67 15.95
C CYS A 145 -8.38 -8.34 16.74
N LYS A 146 -7.51 -9.33 16.99
CA LYS A 146 -6.21 -9.13 17.66
C LYS A 146 -5.27 -8.26 16.83
N VAL A 147 -5.17 -8.53 15.53
CA VAL A 147 -4.27 -7.80 14.61
C VAL A 147 -4.76 -6.37 14.37
N ARG A 148 -6.08 -6.15 14.29
CA ARG A 148 -6.65 -4.84 13.95
C ARG A 148 -7.10 -4.02 15.15
N GLY A 149 -7.10 -4.60 16.34
CA GLY A 149 -7.58 -3.95 17.57
C GLY A 149 -9.06 -3.59 17.49
N VAL A 150 -9.89 -4.48 16.92
CA VAL A 150 -11.32 -4.21 16.71
C VAL A 150 -12.19 -5.33 17.29
N THR A 151 -13.49 -5.09 17.36
CA THR A 151 -14.45 -6.07 17.88
C THR A 151 -14.94 -7.03 16.79
N PRO A 152 -15.50 -8.20 17.18
CA PRO A 152 -16.22 -9.10 16.28
C PRO A 152 -17.23 -8.42 15.35
N GLN A 153 -17.95 -7.42 15.86
CA GLN A 153 -18.95 -6.68 15.07
C GLN A 153 -18.29 -5.86 13.95
N VAL A 154 -17.09 -5.33 14.18
CA VAL A 154 -16.32 -4.62 13.16
C VAL A 154 -15.76 -5.60 12.13
N PHE A 155 -15.26 -6.77 12.56
CA PHE A 155 -14.86 -7.84 11.64
C PHE A 155 -16.03 -8.25 10.72
N LYS A 156 -17.21 -8.51 11.28
CA LYS A 156 -18.41 -8.80 10.49
C LYS A 156 -18.70 -7.69 9.48
N ARG A 157 -18.68 -6.42 9.91
CA ARG A 157 -18.88 -5.27 9.02
C ARG A 157 -17.86 -5.22 7.89
N VAL A 158 -16.59 -5.48 8.17
CA VAL A 158 -15.55 -5.54 7.14
C VAL A 158 -15.85 -6.65 6.14
N THR A 159 -16.18 -7.86 6.60
CA THR A 159 -16.51 -8.97 5.69
C THR A 159 -17.75 -8.69 4.84
N ASP A 160 -18.77 -8.05 5.40
CA ASP A 160 -19.97 -7.64 4.66
C ASP A 160 -19.64 -6.56 3.62
N ASN A 161 -18.81 -5.57 3.98
CA ASN A 161 -18.41 -4.49 3.09
C ASN A 161 -17.50 -4.95 1.95
N VAL A 162 -16.64 -5.94 2.19
CA VAL A 162 -15.80 -6.54 1.14
C VAL A 162 -16.68 -7.26 0.10
N ARG A 163 -17.78 -7.91 0.52
CA ARG A 163 -18.74 -8.52 -0.42
C ARG A 163 -19.39 -7.48 -1.32
N LEU A 164 -19.68 -6.27 -0.81
CA LEU A 164 -20.19 -5.17 -1.63
C LEU A 164 -19.26 -4.82 -2.80
N LEU A 165 -17.93 -4.93 -2.63
CA LEU A 165 -16.99 -4.70 -3.72
C LEU A 165 -17.17 -5.73 -4.85
N THR A 166 -17.46 -6.98 -4.50
CA THR A 166 -17.77 -8.04 -5.47
C THR A 166 -19.09 -7.75 -6.17
N ASP A 167 -20.14 -7.42 -5.42
CA ASP A 167 -21.49 -7.15 -5.94
C ASP A 167 -21.49 -5.97 -6.93
N HIS A 168 -20.77 -4.89 -6.59
CA HIS A 168 -20.63 -3.71 -7.44
C HIS A 168 -19.55 -3.85 -8.54
N LYS A 169 -18.89 -5.01 -8.63
CA LYS A 169 -17.80 -5.30 -9.58
C LYS A 169 -16.65 -4.30 -9.49
N VAL A 170 -16.30 -3.91 -8.26
CA VAL A 170 -15.12 -3.08 -7.97
C VAL A 170 -13.89 -3.98 -7.92
N PRO A 171 -12.88 -3.76 -8.78
CA PRO A 171 -11.65 -4.57 -8.73
C PRO A 171 -10.95 -4.41 -7.38
N HIS A 172 -10.62 -5.51 -6.73
CA HIS A 172 -10.01 -5.45 -5.41
C HIS A 172 -9.14 -6.68 -5.08
N TYR A 173 -8.13 -6.47 -4.24
CA TYR A 173 -7.31 -7.55 -3.70
C TYR A 173 -7.11 -7.36 -2.21
N PHE A 174 -6.71 -8.42 -1.53
CA PHE A 174 -6.42 -8.34 -0.09
C PHE A 174 -4.94 -8.07 0.12
N ASN A 175 -4.64 -7.15 1.03
CA ASN A 175 -3.30 -6.98 1.56
C ASN A 175 -3.31 -7.42 3.03
N SER A 176 -2.43 -8.36 3.35
CA SER A 176 -2.30 -8.93 4.68
C SER A 176 -0.92 -8.70 5.27
N VAL A 177 -0.91 -8.25 6.52
CA VAL A 177 0.27 -8.18 7.36
C VAL A 177 0.32 -9.43 8.25
N ILE A 178 1.36 -10.24 8.07
CA ILE A 178 1.61 -11.45 8.83
C ILE A 178 2.26 -11.07 10.15
N THR A 179 1.62 -11.45 11.25
CA THR A 179 2.06 -11.25 12.64
C THR A 179 2.05 -12.59 13.36
N LYS A 180 2.61 -12.66 14.58
CA LYS A 180 2.52 -13.85 15.42
C LYS A 180 1.08 -14.30 15.78
N TYR A 181 0.07 -13.50 15.46
CA TYR A 181 -1.34 -13.81 15.77
C TYR A 181 -2.08 -14.53 14.64
N ASN A 182 -1.59 -14.49 13.39
CA ASN A 182 -2.32 -15.00 12.22
C ASN A 182 -1.48 -15.97 11.36
N THR A 183 -0.28 -16.36 11.79
CA THR A 183 0.63 -17.25 11.03
C THR A 183 -0.02 -18.57 10.64
N GLN A 184 -0.84 -19.14 11.53
CA GLN A 184 -1.44 -20.46 11.33
C GLN A 184 -2.23 -20.56 10.03
N GLU A 185 -3.02 -19.53 9.68
CA GLU A 185 -3.84 -19.51 8.46
C GLU A 185 -3.01 -19.48 7.17
N PHE A 186 -1.77 -19.00 7.23
CA PHE A 186 -0.83 -19.03 6.10
C PHE A 186 -0.08 -20.35 6.04
N ILE A 187 0.23 -20.96 7.21
CA ILE A 187 0.90 -22.26 7.31
C ILE A 187 -0.01 -23.36 6.78
N ASP A 188 -1.28 -23.40 7.20
CA ASP A 188 -2.25 -24.38 6.71
C ASP A 188 -2.96 -23.96 5.41
N GLN A 189 -2.64 -22.75 4.90
CA GLN A 189 -3.12 -22.17 3.64
C GLN A 189 -4.62 -21.84 3.61
N THR A 190 -5.34 -21.99 4.74
CA THR A 190 -6.79 -21.69 4.84
C THR A 190 -7.10 -20.22 4.57
N TYR A 191 -6.15 -19.31 4.83
CA TYR A 191 -6.29 -17.89 4.51
C TYR A 191 -6.64 -17.70 3.02
N PHE A 192 -5.96 -18.40 2.12
CA PHE A 192 -6.08 -18.16 0.69
C PHE A 192 -7.41 -18.66 0.12
N ASP A 193 -7.88 -19.81 0.61
CA ASP A 193 -9.17 -20.37 0.20
C ASP A 193 -10.31 -19.45 0.66
N ARG A 194 -10.26 -18.99 1.92
CA ARG A 194 -11.25 -18.06 2.46
C ARG A 194 -11.18 -16.67 1.84
N ALA A 195 -9.98 -16.19 1.49
CA ALA A 195 -9.82 -14.92 0.77
C ALA A 195 -10.50 -14.97 -0.60
N ARG A 196 -10.39 -16.10 -1.31
CA ARG A 196 -11.11 -16.34 -2.57
C ARG A 196 -12.62 -16.38 -2.35
N GLU A 197 -13.10 -17.08 -1.32
CA GLU A 197 -14.53 -17.14 -0.97
C GLU A 197 -15.12 -15.75 -0.65
N LEU A 198 -14.31 -14.87 -0.05
CA LEU A 198 -14.69 -13.49 0.25
C LEU A 198 -14.61 -12.56 -0.98
N GLY A 199 -14.14 -13.04 -2.14
CA GLY A 199 -14.15 -12.31 -3.41
C GLY A 199 -12.82 -11.68 -3.82
N ALA A 200 -11.71 -11.94 -3.10
CA ALA A 200 -10.42 -11.37 -3.45
C ALA A 200 -9.96 -11.80 -4.85
N ASN A 201 -9.52 -10.86 -5.70
CA ASN A 201 -8.95 -11.18 -7.02
C ASN A 201 -7.47 -11.60 -6.94
N ALA A 202 -6.77 -11.18 -5.89
CA ALA A 202 -5.38 -11.50 -5.59
C ALA A 202 -5.10 -11.27 -4.09
N VAL A 203 -3.93 -11.67 -3.63
CA VAL A 203 -3.43 -11.40 -2.28
C VAL A 203 -2.01 -10.83 -2.33
N SER A 204 -1.74 -9.83 -1.51
CA SER A 204 -0.39 -9.35 -1.18
C SER A 204 -0.11 -9.61 0.29
N LEU A 205 1.12 -10.03 0.59
CA LEU A 205 1.54 -10.44 1.93
C LEU A 205 2.81 -9.70 2.33
N THR A 206 2.93 -9.34 3.59
CA THR A 206 4.23 -8.92 4.16
C THR A 206 4.26 -9.34 5.60
N PHE A 207 5.42 -9.73 6.12
CA PHE A 207 5.59 -9.78 7.56
C PHE A 207 5.52 -8.36 8.13
N VAL A 208 5.02 -8.26 9.36
CA VAL A 208 5.02 -7.01 10.13
C VAL A 208 6.45 -6.57 10.41
N GLU A 209 6.68 -5.27 10.36
CA GLU A 209 7.89 -4.67 10.91
C GLU A 209 7.49 -3.89 12.16
N ASP A 210 8.15 -4.16 13.27
CA ASP A 210 7.80 -3.52 14.54
C ASP A 210 8.06 -2.02 14.46
N ARG A 211 7.16 -1.25 15.08
CA ARG A 211 7.33 0.20 15.17
C ARG A 211 8.54 0.51 16.05
N SER A 212 9.28 1.55 15.70
CA SER A 212 10.46 1.99 16.46
C SER A 212 10.12 2.62 17.82
N ASP A 213 8.85 2.98 18.04
CA ASP A 213 8.38 3.67 19.24
C ASP A 213 7.62 2.75 20.22
N VAL A 214 7.65 1.43 19.99
CA VAL A 214 7.08 0.43 20.91
C VAL A 214 8.16 -0.53 21.39
N ASN A 215 7.94 -1.14 22.57
CA ASN A 215 8.87 -2.07 23.21
C ASN A 215 8.45 -3.55 23.07
N TYR A 216 7.50 -3.85 22.20
CA TYR A 216 7.01 -5.20 21.93
C TYR A 216 7.22 -5.57 20.47
N SER A 217 7.28 -6.87 20.21
CA SER A 217 7.36 -7.41 18.85
C SER A 217 6.10 -8.18 18.47
N LEU A 218 5.59 -7.91 17.27
CA LEU A 218 4.52 -8.65 16.61
C LEU A 218 5.06 -9.58 15.52
N LEU A 219 6.34 -9.44 15.16
CA LEU A 219 7.02 -10.30 14.20
C LEU A 219 7.05 -11.75 14.72
N PRO A 220 6.66 -12.75 13.90
CA PRO A 220 6.85 -14.15 14.25
C PRO A 220 8.34 -14.49 14.43
N ASP A 221 8.64 -15.52 15.23
CA ASP A 221 10.01 -16.01 15.32
C ASP A 221 10.51 -16.59 13.98
N SER A 222 11.83 -16.72 13.83
CA SER A 222 12.45 -17.16 12.57
C SER A 222 11.99 -18.54 12.09
N LYS A 223 11.68 -19.46 13.01
CA LYS A 223 11.20 -20.80 12.64
C LYS A 223 9.79 -20.68 12.04
N THR A 224 8.90 -19.95 12.72
CA THR A 224 7.54 -19.70 12.25
C THR A 224 7.53 -18.93 10.92
N MET A 225 8.40 -17.93 10.74
CA MET A 225 8.53 -17.22 9.46
C MET A 225 8.93 -18.17 8.31
N LYS A 226 9.85 -19.10 8.58
CA LYS A 226 10.28 -20.09 7.58
C LYS A 226 9.14 -21.01 7.17
N GLU A 227 8.39 -21.54 8.15
CA GLU A 227 7.21 -22.40 7.91
C GLU A 227 6.15 -21.67 7.07
N VAL A 228 5.87 -20.39 7.37
CA VAL A 228 4.99 -19.55 6.55
C VAL A 228 5.53 -19.42 5.13
N CYS A 229 6.82 -19.07 4.96
CA CYS A 229 7.41 -18.89 3.64
C CYS A 229 7.38 -20.16 2.79
N GLU A 230 7.72 -21.32 3.38
CA GLU A 230 7.68 -22.63 2.72
C GLU A 230 6.24 -22.96 2.28
N SER A 231 5.27 -22.78 3.16
CA SER A 231 3.85 -23.03 2.85
C SER A 231 3.32 -22.10 1.75
N VAL A 232 3.66 -20.80 1.80
CA VAL A 232 3.26 -19.84 0.76
C VAL A 232 3.86 -20.21 -0.59
N LEU A 233 5.13 -20.59 -0.65
CA LEU A 233 5.77 -21.03 -1.89
C LEU A 233 5.12 -22.30 -2.45
N ASP A 234 4.70 -23.23 -1.60
CA ASP A 234 3.97 -24.42 -2.03
C ASP A 234 2.56 -24.09 -2.52
N TYR A 235 1.87 -23.16 -1.87
CA TYR A 235 0.58 -22.64 -2.35
C TYR A 235 0.71 -22.02 -3.75
N MET A 236 1.75 -21.22 -4.01
CA MET A 236 1.98 -20.57 -5.30
C MET A 236 2.13 -21.56 -6.46
N LYS A 237 2.60 -22.79 -6.19
CA LYS A 237 2.76 -23.85 -7.20
C LYS A 237 1.47 -24.58 -7.53
N LYS A 238 0.44 -24.50 -6.68
CA LYS A 238 -0.83 -25.22 -6.87
C LYS A 238 -1.56 -24.73 -8.13
N PRO A 239 -2.07 -25.62 -8.99
CA PRO A 239 -2.94 -25.22 -10.10
C PRO A 239 -4.17 -24.46 -9.60
N GLY A 240 -4.47 -23.33 -10.22
CA GLY A 240 -5.61 -22.50 -9.83
C GLY A 240 -5.45 -21.81 -8.47
N SER A 241 -4.22 -21.66 -7.95
CA SER A 241 -3.95 -20.84 -6.77
C SER A 241 -4.39 -19.39 -6.99
N LEU A 242 -4.85 -18.74 -5.91
CA LEU A 242 -5.19 -17.33 -5.95
C LEU A 242 -3.90 -16.54 -6.23
N PRO A 243 -3.87 -15.59 -7.19
CA PRO A 243 -2.65 -14.89 -7.52
C PRO A 243 -2.05 -14.16 -6.31
N LEU A 244 -0.77 -14.43 -6.01
CA LEU A 244 -0.01 -13.67 -5.04
C LEU A 244 0.79 -12.58 -5.74
N MET A 245 0.67 -11.33 -5.26
CA MET A 245 1.33 -10.17 -5.87
C MET A 245 2.81 -10.09 -5.53
N ILE A 246 3.21 -10.66 -4.39
CA ILE A 246 4.60 -10.68 -3.95
C ILE A 246 5.34 -11.82 -4.66
N PRO A 247 6.48 -11.53 -5.31
CA PRO A 247 7.27 -12.54 -6.01
C PRO A 247 7.81 -13.63 -5.06
N PRO A 248 8.01 -14.87 -5.56
CA PRO A 248 8.53 -15.98 -4.75
C PRO A 248 9.91 -15.69 -4.15
N GLU A 249 10.73 -14.86 -4.81
CA GLU A 249 12.08 -14.50 -4.36
C GLU A 249 12.09 -13.82 -2.99
N TYR A 250 11.03 -13.08 -2.64
CA TYR A 250 10.87 -12.49 -1.30
C TYR A 250 10.86 -13.58 -0.21
N PHE A 251 10.07 -14.63 -0.41
CA PHE A 251 9.95 -15.73 0.54
C PHE A 251 11.22 -16.60 0.57
N GLN A 252 11.83 -16.84 -0.60
CA GLN A 252 13.08 -17.60 -0.72
C GLN A 252 14.21 -16.94 0.07
N GLN A 253 14.38 -15.62 -0.03
CA GLN A 253 15.41 -14.90 0.72
C GLN A 253 15.21 -15.00 2.24
N ILE A 254 13.95 -14.93 2.72
CA ILE A 254 13.66 -15.08 4.15
C ILE A 254 14.01 -16.49 4.63
N ILE A 255 13.74 -17.53 3.83
CA ILE A 255 14.11 -18.91 4.15
C ILE A 255 15.64 -19.08 4.23
N GLU A 256 16.36 -18.50 3.26
CA GLU A 256 17.81 -18.69 3.11
C GLU A 256 18.64 -17.82 4.07
N HIS A 257 18.19 -16.61 4.35
CA HIS A 257 18.97 -15.59 5.07
C HIS A 257 18.30 -15.10 6.36
N GLY A 258 17.08 -15.53 6.65
CA GLY A 258 16.28 -15.02 7.77
C GLY A 258 15.76 -13.59 7.58
N GLN A 259 16.04 -12.98 6.43
CA GLN A 259 15.61 -11.63 6.04
C GLN A 259 15.69 -11.47 4.53
N THR A 260 15.04 -10.43 4.02
CA THR A 260 15.14 -10.01 2.62
C THR A 260 16.44 -9.24 2.35
N LEU A 261 16.91 -9.26 1.10
CA LEU A 261 18.15 -8.62 0.66
C LEU A 261 17.88 -7.70 -0.55
N PHE A 262 18.58 -6.57 -0.56
CA PHE A 262 18.61 -5.61 -1.67
C PHE A 262 19.87 -4.75 -1.56
N ASP A 263 20.38 -4.23 -2.68
CA ASP A 263 21.63 -3.44 -2.69
C ASP A 263 21.43 -1.96 -2.31
N GLU A 264 20.28 -1.39 -2.70
CA GLU A 264 19.92 0.02 -2.47
C GLU A 264 18.46 0.08 -2.02
N CYS A 265 18.17 0.85 -0.97
CA CYS A 265 16.80 1.07 -0.53
C CYS A 265 16.01 1.86 -1.59
N GLY A 266 14.92 1.25 -2.08
CA GLY A 266 14.08 1.81 -3.14
C GLY A 266 13.07 2.87 -2.70
N VAL A 267 13.07 3.27 -1.43
CA VAL A 267 12.04 4.15 -0.84
C VAL A 267 11.94 5.50 -1.56
N TRP A 268 13.03 6.00 -2.15
CA TRP A 268 13.07 7.23 -2.96
C TRP A 268 12.24 7.17 -4.25
N LYS A 269 11.80 5.98 -4.69
CA LYS A 269 10.90 5.82 -5.83
C LYS A 269 9.46 6.23 -5.48
N SER A 270 9.16 6.43 -4.20
CA SER A 270 7.83 6.83 -3.74
C SER A 270 7.90 8.12 -2.93
N VAL A 271 6.92 9.00 -3.13
CA VAL A 271 6.69 10.15 -2.24
C VAL A 271 5.56 9.85 -1.29
N PHE A 272 5.86 9.81 0.01
CA PHE A 272 4.89 9.62 1.08
C PHE A 272 4.53 10.98 1.67
N VAL A 273 3.31 11.45 1.38
CA VAL A 273 2.80 12.72 1.88
C VAL A 273 1.85 12.47 3.04
N ASN A 274 2.18 13.03 4.20
CA ASN A 274 1.37 12.92 5.41
C ASN A 274 0.16 13.87 5.38
N GLY A 275 -0.77 13.63 6.31
CA GLY A 275 -2.01 14.39 6.47
C GLY A 275 -1.84 15.90 6.56
N ASN A 276 -0.65 16.36 6.98
CA ASN A 276 -0.27 17.76 7.15
C ASN A 276 0.63 18.32 6.03
N GLY A 277 0.78 17.58 4.93
CA GLY A 277 1.61 17.96 3.78
C GLY A 277 3.11 17.70 3.96
N THR A 278 3.52 17.09 5.07
CA THR A 278 4.92 16.74 5.29
C THR A 278 5.34 15.50 4.52
N VAL A 279 6.63 15.43 4.18
CA VAL A 279 7.32 14.29 3.57
C VAL A 279 8.58 14.04 4.39
N MET A 280 8.78 12.79 4.81
CA MET A 280 9.99 12.37 5.51
C MET A 280 11.03 11.84 4.52
N VAL A 281 12.28 12.25 4.69
CA VAL A 281 13.41 11.84 3.84
C VAL A 281 14.50 11.21 4.70
N PRO A 282 14.96 9.97 4.44
CA PRO A 282 14.48 9.09 3.38
C PRO A 282 13.16 8.39 3.75
N CYS A 283 12.87 8.17 5.03
CA CYS A 283 11.66 7.50 5.49
C CYS A 283 11.40 7.72 7.00
N TRP A 284 10.30 7.14 7.49
CA TRP A 284 9.83 7.24 8.87
C TRP A 284 10.79 6.72 9.95
N LYS A 285 11.75 5.85 9.59
CA LYS A 285 12.76 5.35 10.55
C LYS A 285 13.77 6.43 10.96
N PHE A 286 13.90 7.50 10.17
CA PHE A 286 14.78 8.64 10.43
C PHE A 286 13.94 9.85 10.86
N ASN A 287 13.22 9.70 11.97
CA ASN A 287 12.28 10.69 12.47
C ASN A 287 12.99 11.79 13.26
N SER A 288 13.69 12.68 12.55
CA SER A 288 14.28 13.88 13.11
C SER A 288 13.79 15.13 12.35
N PRO A 289 13.71 16.31 13.00
CA PRO A 289 13.16 17.51 12.37
C PRO A 289 13.84 17.89 11.04
N GLU A 290 15.15 17.67 10.92
CA GLU A 290 15.93 17.92 9.72
C GLU A 290 15.59 16.97 8.56
N ASN A 291 14.93 15.84 8.83
CA ASN A 291 14.48 14.87 7.84
C ASN A 291 13.02 15.12 7.39
N VAL A 292 12.34 16.14 7.93
CA VAL A 292 10.94 16.46 7.63
C VAL A 292 10.85 17.70 6.74
N TYR A 293 10.25 17.54 5.58
CA TYR A 293 10.01 18.61 4.62
C TYR A 293 8.51 18.85 4.42
N SER A 294 8.11 20.05 4.03
CA SER A 294 6.71 20.37 3.72
C SER A 294 6.51 20.62 2.23
N LEU A 295 5.57 19.91 1.61
CA LEU A 295 5.12 20.18 0.24
C LEU A 295 4.23 21.42 0.14
N LEU A 296 3.87 22.07 1.24
CA LEU A 296 3.27 23.41 1.19
C LEU A 296 4.32 24.48 0.88
N GLU A 297 5.57 24.23 1.25
CA GLU A 297 6.65 25.22 1.17
C GLU A 297 7.64 24.91 0.05
N LYS A 298 7.94 23.63 -0.17
CA LYS A 298 8.96 23.16 -1.11
C LYS A 298 8.37 22.47 -2.33
N SER A 299 9.11 22.46 -3.42
CA SER A 299 8.86 21.63 -4.59
C SER A 299 9.30 20.18 -4.35
N VAL A 300 8.81 19.24 -5.17
CA VAL A 300 9.27 17.84 -5.12
C VAL A 300 10.75 17.75 -5.48
N ASP A 301 11.24 18.55 -6.43
CA ASP A 301 12.66 18.56 -6.82
C ASP A 301 13.55 18.99 -5.65
N GLU A 302 13.20 20.05 -4.91
CA GLU A 302 13.96 20.48 -3.72
C GLU A 302 14.03 19.40 -2.64
N ILE A 303 12.93 18.67 -2.42
CA ILE A 303 12.90 17.57 -1.43
C ILE A 303 13.72 16.37 -1.94
N TRP A 304 13.75 16.11 -3.25
CA TRP A 304 14.52 15.00 -3.83
C TRP A 304 16.01 15.29 -4.02
N ASP A 305 16.40 16.57 -3.98
CA ASP A 305 17.80 17.00 -4.00
C ASP A 305 18.37 17.12 -2.57
N ALA A 306 17.58 16.77 -1.54
CA ALA A 306 18.00 16.75 -0.14
C ALA A 306 19.11 15.69 0.12
N PRO A 307 20.17 16.01 0.88
CA PRO A 307 21.31 15.10 1.11
C PRO A 307 20.95 13.83 1.90
N GLN A 308 19.86 13.85 2.67
CA GLN A 308 19.38 12.71 3.47
C GLN A 308 19.01 11.51 2.59
N TRP A 309 18.76 11.71 1.28
CA TRP A 309 18.58 10.60 0.34
C TRP A 309 19.80 9.72 0.18
N ASP A 310 21.00 10.19 0.52
CA ASP A 310 22.21 9.35 0.45
C ASP A 310 22.20 8.24 1.51
N ILE A 311 21.43 8.38 2.59
CA ILE A 311 21.19 7.29 3.55
C ILE A 311 20.57 6.06 2.86
N ALA A 312 19.71 6.26 1.86
CA ALA A 312 19.06 5.16 1.14
C ALA A 312 20.05 4.30 0.33
N ARG A 313 21.28 4.77 0.07
CA ARG A 313 22.33 4.00 -0.63
C ARG A 313 22.84 2.81 0.17
N THR A 314 22.82 2.93 1.50
CA THR A 314 23.48 1.97 2.40
C THR A 314 22.57 1.44 3.48
N CYS A 315 21.36 1.97 3.62
CA CYS A 315 20.36 1.51 4.58
C CYS A 315 19.79 0.14 4.20
N HIS A 316 19.82 -0.80 5.16
CA HIS A 316 19.27 -2.15 5.04
C HIS A 316 18.37 -2.51 6.24
N ASP A 317 17.79 -1.50 6.90
CA ASP A 317 17.08 -1.70 8.18
C ASP A 317 15.77 -2.47 8.02
N CYS A 318 15.18 -2.46 6.82
CA CYS A 318 13.91 -3.15 6.53
C CYS A 318 14.17 -4.62 6.25
N LYS A 319 14.00 -5.46 7.27
CA LYS A 319 14.38 -6.89 7.16
C LYS A 319 13.38 -7.72 6.39
N VAL A 320 12.08 -7.47 6.59
CA VAL A 320 11.01 -8.33 6.06
C VAL A 320 9.90 -7.54 5.38
N LEU A 321 10.04 -6.23 5.24
CA LEU A 321 8.99 -5.37 4.70
C LEU A 321 8.89 -5.50 3.17
N GLY A 322 7.85 -6.19 2.70
CA GLY A 322 7.68 -6.57 1.30
C GLY A 322 7.59 -5.39 0.34
N CYS A 323 6.95 -4.28 0.74
CA CYS A 323 6.85 -3.09 -0.12
C CYS A 323 8.21 -2.42 -0.37
N ILE A 324 9.06 -2.34 0.67
CA ILE A 324 10.42 -1.81 0.54
C ILE A 324 11.26 -2.77 -0.29
N TRP A 325 11.26 -4.07 0.05
CA TRP A 325 11.97 -5.07 -0.74
C TRP A 325 11.63 -4.99 -2.23
N TYR A 326 10.33 -4.91 -2.55
CA TYR A 326 9.84 -4.80 -3.92
C TYR A 326 10.32 -3.52 -4.60
N SER A 327 10.23 -2.38 -3.91
CA SER A 327 10.72 -1.10 -4.43
C SER A 327 12.23 -1.08 -4.60
N SER A 328 12.99 -1.83 -3.79
CA SER A 328 14.45 -1.93 -3.83
C SER A 328 14.96 -2.84 -4.94
N GLN A 329 14.10 -3.68 -5.54
CA GLN A 329 14.52 -4.52 -6.65
C GLN A 329 14.90 -3.71 -7.91
N PRO A 330 15.81 -4.23 -8.75
CA PRO A 330 16.17 -3.59 -10.01
C PRO A 330 14.95 -3.25 -10.86
N VAL A 331 15.02 -2.17 -11.62
CA VAL A 331 13.90 -1.68 -12.43
C VAL A 331 13.38 -2.73 -13.41
N ILE A 332 14.26 -3.62 -13.89
CA ILE A 332 13.89 -4.74 -14.76
C ILE A 332 12.98 -5.74 -14.04
N THR A 333 13.32 -6.09 -12.79
CA THR A 333 12.51 -6.95 -11.92
C THR A 333 11.21 -6.26 -11.53
N PHE A 334 11.28 -4.99 -11.13
CA PHE A 334 10.13 -4.16 -10.78
C PHE A 334 9.15 -4.03 -11.95
N ALA A 335 9.63 -3.67 -13.15
CA ALA A 335 8.77 -3.51 -14.33
C ALA A 335 8.18 -4.86 -14.78
N LYS A 336 8.96 -5.95 -14.77
CA LYS A 336 8.48 -7.29 -15.14
C LYS A 336 7.39 -7.78 -14.19
N ASN A 337 7.56 -7.59 -12.88
CA ASN A 337 6.60 -8.05 -11.88
C ASN A 337 5.40 -7.11 -11.75
N TYR A 338 5.60 -5.79 -11.84
CA TYR A 338 4.53 -4.78 -11.74
C TYR A 338 3.62 -4.85 -12.96
N MET A 339 4.20 -4.97 -14.17
CA MET A 339 3.42 -5.14 -15.39
C MET A 339 2.76 -6.52 -15.48
N ARG A 340 3.35 -7.58 -14.91
CA ARG A 340 2.66 -8.90 -14.82
C ARG A 340 1.52 -8.88 -13.82
N GLY A 341 1.69 -8.29 -12.65
CA GLY A 341 0.65 -8.14 -11.62
C GLY A 341 -0.49 -7.26 -12.10
N LEU A 342 -0.18 -6.04 -12.55
CA LEU A 342 -1.18 -5.15 -13.15
C LEU A 342 -1.78 -5.72 -14.43
N GLY A 343 -1.00 -6.35 -15.30
CA GLY A 343 -1.51 -6.95 -16.54
C GLY A 343 -2.51 -8.08 -16.29
N ARG A 344 -2.29 -8.89 -15.24
CA ARG A 344 -3.25 -9.92 -14.81
C ARG A 344 -4.53 -9.32 -14.21
N ILE A 345 -4.41 -8.25 -13.44
CA ILE A 345 -5.55 -7.55 -12.81
C ILE A 345 -6.35 -6.72 -13.84
N ILE A 346 -5.66 -6.08 -14.79
CA ILE A 346 -6.27 -5.29 -15.87
C ILE A 346 -6.85 -6.23 -16.95
N GLY A 347 -6.20 -7.36 -17.23
CA GLY A 347 -6.70 -8.38 -18.18
C GLY A 347 -8.04 -9.00 -17.76
N GLN A 348 -8.33 -9.03 -16.45
CA GLN A 348 -9.65 -9.44 -15.94
C GLN A 348 -10.77 -8.42 -16.21
N LYS A 349 -10.45 -7.20 -16.69
CA LYS A 349 -11.45 -6.21 -17.14
C LYS A 349 -11.92 -6.41 -18.59
N SER A 350 -11.47 -7.44 -19.31
CA SER A 350 -11.91 -7.63 -20.69
C SER A 350 -12.30 -9.08 -21.01
N PRO A 351 -13.53 -9.49 -20.62
CA PRO A 351 -14.22 -10.58 -21.30
C PRO A 351 -14.45 -10.24 -22.78
N GLU A 352 -14.61 -8.95 -23.13
CA GLU A 352 -14.99 -8.50 -24.47
C GLU A 352 -13.85 -8.51 -25.52
N LEU A 353 -12.57 -8.58 -25.13
CA LEU A 353 -11.45 -8.69 -26.08
C LEU A 353 -11.03 -10.14 -26.37
N ALA A 354 -11.53 -11.13 -25.61
CA ALA A 354 -11.24 -12.54 -25.86
C ALA A 354 -12.05 -13.11 -27.05
N GLU A 355 -13.19 -12.50 -27.39
CA GLU A 355 -14.01 -12.88 -28.56
C GLU A 355 -13.54 -12.27 -29.89
N ALA A 356 -12.57 -11.35 -29.86
CA ALA A 356 -12.05 -10.71 -31.08
C ALA A 356 -10.82 -11.43 -31.68
N VAL A 357 -10.36 -12.53 -31.06
CA VAL A 357 -9.18 -13.30 -31.53
C VAL A 357 -9.40 -14.81 -31.45
N SER A 358 -10.64 -15.28 -31.63
CA SER A 358 -10.94 -16.70 -31.91
C SER A 358 -11.24 -16.93 -33.38
#